data_AF-A0A6A6G7A9-F1
#
_entry.id   AF-A0A6A6G7A9-F1
#
_cell.length_a   1.000
_cell.length_b   1.000
_cell.length_c   1.000
_cell.angle_alpha   90.00
_cell.angle_beta   90.00
_cell.angle_gamma   90.00
#
_symmetry.space_group_name_H-M   'P 1'
#
loop_
_entity.id
_entity.type
_entity.pdbx_description
1 polymer ?
#
loop_
_entity_poly.entity_id
_entity_poly.type
_entity_poly.pdbx_seq_one_letter_code
_entity_poly.pdbx_strand_id
1 'polypeptide(L)'
;MSVENHTIDNPKTAPWGLRITEADYHKMAGGFEAEQMEQQWEVVTEKLDGGRLVVHIARSWTKEDFYILTVAAEKEGGSAVVEKLTWENKPGHNTSEEQGKEEAVELVRGLLGCDLDGYPGGWRPAKK
;
A
#
# COMPACT_ATOMS: atom_id res chain seq x y z
N MET A 1 -7.58 0.18 18.44
CA MET A 1 -8.43 -0.28 17.32
C MET A 1 -7.83 -1.59 16.88
N SER A 2 -8.55 -2.68 17.11
CA SER A 2 -8.09 -4.01 16.69
C SER A 2 -8.12 -4.04 15.18
N VAL A 3 -7.05 -4.51 14.53
CA VAL A 3 -7.11 -4.86 13.11
C VAL A 3 -8.20 -5.91 12.97
N GLU A 4 -9.33 -5.55 12.36
CA GLU A 4 -10.30 -6.54 11.93
C GLU A 4 -9.57 -7.50 10.98
N ASN A 5 -10.01 -8.74 10.91
CA ASN A 5 -9.27 -9.84 10.30
C ASN A 5 -9.22 -9.68 8.77
N HIS A 6 -8.37 -8.79 8.28
CA HIS A 6 -8.12 -8.57 6.86
C HIS A 6 -7.50 -9.83 6.27
N THR A 7 -8.17 -10.41 5.27
CA THR A 7 -7.71 -11.62 4.59
C THR A 7 -7.40 -11.29 3.13
N ILE A 8 -6.27 -11.81 2.65
CA ILE A 8 -5.89 -11.79 1.25
C ILE A 8 -5.99 -13.21 0.69
N ASP A 9 -6.64 -13.37 -0.46
CA ASP A 9 -6.86 -14.69 -1.06
C ASP A 9 -5.75 -15.04 -2.06
N ASN A 10 -5.35 -16.31 -2.08
CA ASN A 10 -4.25 -16.87 -2.86
C ASN A 10 -3.04 -15.92 -3.05
N PRO A 11 -2.38 -15.48 -1.95
CA PRO A 11 -1.42 -14.39 -2.01
C PRO A 11 -0.12 -14.79 -2.73
N LYS A 12 0.41 -13.86 -3.53
CA LYS A 12 1.80 -13.84 -3.96
C LYS A 12 2.55 -12.74 -3.24
N THR A 13 3.83 -12.96 -2.97
CA THR A 13 4.69 -11.98 -2.31
C THR A 13 5.99 -11.82 -3.08
N ALA A 14 6.44 -10.59 -3.23
CA ALA A 14 7.72 -10.27 -3.84
C ALA A 14 8.48 -9.21 -3.03
N PRO A 15 9.82 -9.31 -2.96
CA PRO A 15 10.64 -8.22 -2.43
C PRO A 15 10.54 -6.99 -3.33
N TRP A 16 10.69 -5.80 -2.74
CA TRP A 16 10.65 -4.55 -3.50
C TRP A 16 11.91 -3.71 -3.29
N GLY A 17 12.22 -3.33 -2.06
CA GLY A 17 13.38 -2.48 -1.77
C GLY A 17 13.23 -1.05 -2.28
N LEU A 18 12.00 -0.57 -2.45
CA LEU A 18 11.73 0.80 -2.91
C LEU A 18 11.98 1.80 -1.77
N ARG A 19 12.93 2.72 -1.95
CA ARG A 19 13.14 3.84 -1.03
C ARG A 19 12.05 4.89 -1.20
N ILE A 20 11.52 5.36 -0.08
CA ILE A 20 10.50 6.40 0.01
C ILE A 20 10.94 7.49 0.99
N THR A 21 10.33 8.66 0.86
CA THR A 21 10.61 9.81 1.74
C THR A 21 9.96 9.63 3.12
N GLU A 22 10.42 10.40 4.11
CA GLU A 22 9.75 10.51 5.42
C GLU A 22 8.29 10.93 5.28
N ALA A 23 8.03 11.86 4.35
CA ALA A 23 6.69 12.36 4.08
C ALA A 23 5.77 11.24 3.59
N ASP A 24 6.22 10.42 2.64
CA ASP A 24 5.43 9.29 2.15
C ASP A 24 5.22 8.23 3.23
N TYR A 25 6.23 7.97 4.07
CA TYR A 25 6.08 7.10 5.23
C TYR A 25 4.98 7.60 6.18
N HIS A 26 4.96 8.90 6.49
CA HIS A 26 3.92 9.49 7.35
C HIS A 26 2.54 9.49 6.71
N LYS A 27 2.44 9.72 5.39
CA LYS A 27 1.17 9.58 4.64
C LYS A 27 0.65 8.14 4.74
N MET A 28 1.51 7.14 4.51
CA MET A 28 1.17 5.73 4.70
C MET A 28 0.75 5.39 6.14
N ALA A 29 1.44 5.94 7.13
CA ALA A 29 1.10 5.77 8.54
C ALA A 29 -0.25 6.39 8.94
N GLY A 30 -0.77 7.33 8.14
CA GLY A 30 -2.08 7.96 8.34
C GLY A 30 -3.25 7.13 7.82
N GLY A 31 -3.02 6.33 6.77
CA GLY A 31 -4.07 5.58 6.10
C GLY A 31 -5.10 6.46 5.39
N PHE A 32 -6.15 5.84 4.89
CA PHE A 32 -7.30 6.48 4.25
C PHE A 32 -8.53 5.60 4.47
N GLU A 33 -9.52 6.10 5.20
CA GLU A 33 -10.77 5.39 5.43
C GLU A 33 -11.82 5.87 4.41
N ALA A 34 -12.43 4.94 3.69
CA ALA A 34 -13.49 5.26 2.74
C ALA A 34 -14.81 5.51 3.50
N GLU A 35 -15.40 6.69 3.33
CA GLU A 35 -16.72 7.06 3.86
C GLU A 35 -17.87 6.50 3.03
N GLN A 36 -17.65 6.23 1.74
CA GLN A 36 -18.68 5.78 0.80
C GLN A 36 -18.17 4.66 -0.11
N MET A 37 -19.07 3.75 -0.50
CA MET A 37 -18.74 2.62 -1.38
C MET A 37 -18.17 3.07 -2.74
N GLU A 38 -18.52 4.28 -3.20
CA GLU A 38 -18.02 4.87 -4.45
C GLU A 38 -16.52 5.15 -4.42
N GLN A 39 -15.92 5.34 -3.23
CA GLN A 39 -14.48 5.53 -3.07
C GLN A 39 -13.69 4.24 -3.29
N GLN A 40 -14.38 3.09 -3.28
CA GLN A 40 -13.93 1.80 -3.76
C GLN A 40 -12.81 1.11 -2.98
N TRP A 41 -11.83 1.86 -2.51
CA TRP A 41 -10.62 1.41 -1.84
C TRP A 41 -10.43 2.18 -0.55
N GLU A 42 -9.81 1.51 0.41
CA GLU A 42 -9.33 2.12 1.64
C GLU A 42 -7.92 1.63 1.95
N VAL A 43 -7.23 2.40 2.76
CA VAL A 43 -5.89 2.10 3.25
C VAL A 43 -5.93 2.04 4.77
N VAL A 44 -5.74 0.85 5.32
CA VAL A 44 -5.64 0.62 6.76
C VAL A 44 -4.19 0.32 7.09
N THR A 45 -3.63 0.99 8.10
CA THR A 45 -2.21 0.83 8.44
C THR A 45 -2.05 0.30 9.85
N GLU A 46 -1.42 -0.86 9.98
CA GLU A 46 -0.94 -1.40 11.24
C GLU A 46 0.48 -0.88 11.51
N LYS A 47 0.71 -0.41 12.74
CA LYS A 47 2.02 0.03 13.20
C LYS A 47 2.62 -1.06 14.07
N LEU A 48 3.73 -1.63 13.62
CA LEU A 48 4.49 -2.63 14.33
C LEU A 48 5.64 -2.00 15.12
N ASP A 49 6.18 -2.76 16.06
CA ASP A 49 7.37 -2.38 16.80
C ASP A 49 8.56 -2.10 15.87
N GLY A 50 9.40 -1.14 16.27
CA GLY A 50 10.59 -0.76 15.53
C GLY A 50 10.32 0.12 14.29
N GLY A 51 9.14 0.74 14.19
CA GLY A 51 8.82 1.69 13.12
C GLY A 51 8.45 1.03 11.80
N ARG A 52 8.06 -0.24 11.81
CA ARG A 52 7.55 -0.93 10.64
C ARG A 52 6.04 -0.71 10.52
N LEU A 53 5.56 -0.54 9.29
CA LEU A 53 4.15 -0.44 8.94
C LEU A 53 3.74 -1.65 8.12
N VAL A 54 2.53 -2.14 8.36
CA VAL A 54 1.81 -3.02 7.42
C VAL A 54 0.66 -2.21 6.87
N VAL A 55 0.72 -1.89 5.58
CA VAL A 55 -0.26 -1.04 4.90
C VAL A 55 -1.15 -1.96 4.07
N HIS A 56 -2.41 -2.04 4.47
CA HIS A 56 -3.45 -2.84 3.85
C HIS A 56 -4.25 -1.97 2.88
N ILE A 57 -4.26 -2.33 1.61
CA ILE A 57 -5.09 -1.71 0.58
C ILE A 57 -6.26 -2.66 0.33
N ALA A 58 -7.43 -2.27 0.85
CA ALA A 58 -8.60 -3.13 0.94
C ALA A 58 -9.79 -2.53 0.17
N ARG A 59 -10.75 -3.39 -0.16
CA ARG A 59 -12.05 -2.93 -0.67
C ARG A 59 -12.90 -2.34 0.44
N SER A 60 -13.38 -1.11 0.23
CA SER A 60 -14.13 -0.35 1.25
C SER A 60 -15.33 -1.09 1.87
N TRP A 61 -16.02 -1.94 1.10
CA TRP A 61 -17.23 -2.64 1.55
C TRP A 61 -17.05 -4.12 1.92
N THR A 62 -16.03 -4.82 1.40
CA THR A 62 -15.74 -6.22 1.83
C THR A 62 -14.63 -6.31 2.86
N LYS A 63 -13.81 -5.25 3.00
CA LYS A 63 -12.61 -5.23 3.84
C LYS A 63 -11.57 -6.29 3.47
N GLU A 64 -11.70 -6.88 2.28
CA GLU A 64 -10.73 -7.84 1.74
C GLU A 64 -9.50 -7.10 1.22
N ASP A 65 -8.33 -7.60 1.59
CA ASP A 65 -7.06 -7.05 1.14
C ASP A 65 -6.75 -7.49 -0.28
N PHE A 66 -6.39 -6.51 -1.12
CA PHE A 66 -5.91 -6.77 -2.47
C PHE A 66 -4.40 -6.61 -2.56
N TYR A 67 -3.86 -5.63 -1.83
CA TYR A 67 -2.43 -5.39 -1.75
C TYR A 67 -2.04 -5.10 -0.30
N ILE A 68 -0.91 -5.63 0.12
CA ILE A 68 -0.33 -5.40 1.44
C ILE A 68 1.13 -4.99 1.25
N LEU A 69 1.47 -3.81 1.73
CA LEU A 69 2.85 -3.31 1.72
C LEU A 69 3.45 -3.48 3.11
N THR A 70 4.68 -3.98 3.19
CA THR A 70 5.48 -3.89 4.42
C THR A 70 6.52 -2.79 4.25
N VAL A 71 6.48 -1.80 5.13
CA VAL A 71 7.34 -0.61 5.05
C VAL A 71 8.14 -0.48 6.34
N ALA A 72 9.46 -0.39 6.24
CA ALA A 72 10.34 -0.19 7.39
C ALA A 72 10.92 1.21 7.38
N ALA A 73 10.83 1.93 8.51
CA ALA A 73 11.60 3.14 8.72
C ALA A 73 13.10 2.82 8.75
N GLU A 74 13.92 3.62 8.05
CA GLU A 74 15.37 3.54 8.18
C GLU A 74 15.81 4.29 9.44
N LYS A 75 16.70 3.68 10.23
CA LYS A 75 17.17 4.26 11.49
C LYS A 75 18.07 5.48 11.30
N GLU A 76 18.67 5.62 10.13
CA GLU A 76 19.58 6.70 9.77
C GLU A 76 19.13 7.33 8.45
N GLY A 77 18.81 8.63 8.46
CA GLY A 77 18.54 9.39 7.24
C GLY A 77 17.09 9.82 7.00
N GLY A 78 16.16 9.50 7.90
CA GLY A 78 14.75 9.96 7.80
C GLY A 78 13.98 9.35 6.63
N SER A 79 14.53 8.35 5.94
CA SER A 79 13.87 7.65 4.84
C SER A 79 13.19 6.37 5.33
N ALA A 80 12.36 5.77 4.48
CA ALA A 80 11.81 4.44 4.70
C ALA A 80 11.93 3.58 3.44
N VAL A 81 11.76 2.28 3.60
CA VAL A 81 11.86 1.31 2.51
C VAL A 81 10.60 0.46 2.48
N VAL A 82 9.97 0.35 1.32
CA VAL A 82 8.99 -0.71 1.06
C VAL A 82 9.75 -2.01 0.87
N GLU A 83 9.72 -2.88 1.88
CA GLU A 83 10.48 -4.13 1.93
C GLU A 83 9.91 -5.14 0.94
N LYS A 84 8.58 -5.27 0.91
CA LYS A 84 7.86 -6.25 0.11
C LYS A 84 6.44 -5.80 -0.20
N LEU A 85 5.90 -6.38 -1.27
CA LEU A 85 4.50 -6.34 -1.66
C LEU A 85 3.93 -7.76 -1.60
N THR A 86 2.76 -7.89 -1.00
CA THR A 86 1.90 -9.07 -1.10
C THR A 86 0.63 -8.67 -1.84
N TRP A 87 0.18 -9.47 -2.80
CA TRP A 87 -1.02 -9.18 -3.60
C TRP A 87 -1.86 -10.43 -3.84
N GLU A 88 -3.15 -10.22 -4.08
CA GLU A 88 -4.09 -11.28 -4.44
C GLU A 88 -3.78 -11.83 -5.83
N ASN A 89 -3.74 -13.16 -5.98
CA ASN A 89 -3.52 -13.81 -7.28
C ASN A 89 -4.54 -14.94 -7.50
N LYS A 90 -5.79 -14.60 -7.78
CA LYS A 90 -6.86 -15.60 -8.04
C LYS A 90 -6.75 -16.24 -9.43
N PRO A 91 -7.21 -17.50 -9.59
CA PRO A 91 -7.39 -18.09 -10.91
C PRO A 91 -8.30 -17.22 -11.79
N GLY A 92 -7.82 -16.84 -12.98
CA GLY A 92 -8.55 -15.93 -13.89
C GLY A 92 -8.23 -14.43 -13.70
N HIS A 93 -7.53 -14.07 -12.61
CA HIS A 93 -7.00 -12.73 -12.37
C HIS A 93 -5.55 -12.85 -11.85
N ASN A 94 -4.66 -13.28 -12.73
CA ASN A 94 -3.24 -13.45 -12.41
C ASN A 94 -2.50 -12.13 -12.59
N THR A 95 -2.34 -11.38 -11.51
CA THR A 95 -1.55 -10.15 -11.49
C THR A 95 -0.06 -10.52 -11.42
N SER A 96 0.75 -9.98 -12.34
CA SER A 96 2.21 -10.12 -12.31
C SER A 96 2.81 -9.30 -11.17
N GLU A 97 4.08 -9.56 -10.81
CA GLU A 97 4.77 -8.73 -9.83
C GLU A 97 4.85 -7.26 -10.27
N GLU A 98 5.17 -7.00 -11.54
CA GLU A 98 5.26 -5.64 -12.09
C GLU A 98 3.91 -4.92 -12.04
N GLN A 99 2.84 -5.61 -12.44
CA GLN A 99 1.49 -5.06 -12.41
C GLN A 99 1.02 -4.80 -10.97
N GLY A 100 1.31 -5.73 -10.05
CA GLY A 100 0.96 -5.55 -8.64
C GLY A 100 1.67 -4.35 -8.01
N LYS A 101 2.95 -4.13 -8.36
CA LYS A 101 3.71 -2.96 -7.91
C LYS A 101 3.17 -1.67 -8.50
N GLU A 102 2.83 -1.65 -9.79
CA GLU A 102 2.22 -0.51 -10.46
C GLU A 102 0.88 -0.12 -9.84
N GLU A 103 -0.05 -1.07 -9.71
CA GLU A 103 -1.38 -0.84 -9.13
C GLU A 103 -1.31 -0.38 -7.67
N ALA A 104 -0.43 -0.99 -6.86
CA ALA A 104 -0.23 -0.57 -5.48
C ALA A 104 0.30 0.87 -5.38
N VAL A 105 1.24 1.26 -6.26
CA VAL A 105 1.75 2.64 -6.36
C VAL A 105 0.64 3.61 -6.75
N GLU A 106 -0.16 3.29 -7.76
CA GLU A 106 -1.26 4.16 -8.19
C GLU A 106 -2.29 4.39 -7.08
N LEU A 107 -2.62 3.35 -6.32
CA LEU A 107 -3.57 3.45 -5.21
C LEU A 107 -3.03 4.32 -4.08
N VAL A 108 -1.79 4.11 -3.61
CA VAL A 108 -1.25 4.95 -2.53
C VAL A 108 -0.96 6.39 -2.98
N ARG A 109 -0.61 6.62 -4.25
CA ARG A 109 -0.53 7.97 -4.83
C ARG A 109 -1.89 8.65 -4.85
N GLY A 110 -2.92 7.94 -5.33
CA GLY A 110 -4.26 8.49 -5.48
C GLY A 110 -4.99 8.74 -4.16
N LEU A 111 -4.87 7.80 -3.21
CA LEU A 111 -5.60 7.82 -1.94
C LEU A 111 -4.88 8.63 -0.86
N LEU A 112 -3.54 8.54 -0.79
CA LEU A 112 -2.74 9.15 0.28
C LEU A 112 -1.95 10.37 -0.19
N GLY A 113 -1.88 10.61 -1.50
CA GLY A 113 -1.04 11.67 -2.06
C GLY A 113 0.46 11.39 -1.91
N CYS A 114 0.88 10.12 -1.82
CA CYS A 114 2.29 9.77 -1.81
C CYS A 114 2.95 10.15 -3.14
N ASP A 115 4.23 10.53 -3.13
CA ASP A 115 4.96 10.85 -4.36
C ASP A 115 5.65 9.60 -4.92
N LEU A 116 6.30 8.83 -4.02
CA LEU A 116 7.04 7.61 -4.36
C LEU A 116 8.06 7.85 -5.48
N ASP A 117 8.87 8.91 -5.34
CA ASP A 117 9.86 9.35 -6.34
C ASP A 117 10.84 8.25 -6.78
N GLY A 118 11.06 7.24 -5.94
CA GLY A 118 11.89 6.08 -6.29
C GLY A 118 11.26 5.12 -7.30
N TYR A 119 9.96 5.23 -7.61
CA TYR A 119 9.26 4.35 -8.54
C TYR A 119 9.06 5.00 -9.92
N PRO A 120 9.51 4.35 -11.02
CA PRO A 120 9.36 4.89 -12.37
C PRO A 120 7.89 4.92 -12.80
N GLY A 121 7.52 5.93 -13.60
CA GLY A 121 6.14 6.16 -14.02
C GLY A 121 5.59 7.44 -13.38
N GLY A 122 5.40 8.47 -14.20
CA GLY A 122 5.00 9.79 -13.73
C GLY A 122 3.58 9.80 -13.16
N TRP A 123 3.41 10.46 -12.02
CA TRP A 123 2.11 10.75 -11.44
C TRP A 123 1.28 11.64 -12.38
N ARG A 124 0.07 11.21 -12.71
CA ARG A 124 -0.98 12.09 -13.25
C ARG A 124 -2.09 12.20 -12.21
N PRO A 125 -2.14 13.26 -11.39
CA PRO A 125 -3.26 13.44 -10.49
C PRO A 125 -4.55 13.48 -11.31
N ALA A 126 -5.53 12.66 -10.95
CA ALA A 126 -6.88 12.78 -11.48
C ALA A 126 -7.36 14.20 -11.12
N LYS A 127 -7.65 15.02 -12.13
CA LYS A 127 -8.25 16.34 -11.92
C LYS A 127 -9.61 16.12 -11.27
N LYS A 128 -9.80 16.68 -10.07
CA LYS A 128 -11.13 16.88 -9.48
C LYS A 128 -11.99 17.73 -10.42
#